data_AF-G0TZW8-F1
#
_entry.id   AF-G0TZW8-F1
#
_cell.length_a   1.000
_cell.length_b   1.000
_cell.length_c   1.000
_cell.angle_alpha   90.00
_cell.angle_beta   90.00
_cell.angle_gamma   90.00
#
_symmetry.space_group_name_H-M   'P 1'
#
loop_
_entity.id
_entity.type
_entity.pdbx_description
1 polymer ?
#
loop_
_entity_poly.entity_id
_entity_poly.type
_entity_poly.pdbx_seq_one_letter_code
_entity_poly.pdbx_strand_id
1 'polypeptide(L)'
;MGRLEVCICGARNLQADHINALPDPYCSVHVGDKTFKTTVARNSCNPVWNQISRFHVSGEANANICIEIWDKNVAADDILGSCCFSLSGLTMGVVEDLWLRLSHCSTKAELHICVLACDFGKKPTDEERWRVTSDISSCPVLATGIKFPPSPQPVTVSTNSNNTPLVSNMGPAVVPAAAQ
;
A
#
# COMPACT_ATOMS: atom_id res chain seq x y z
N MET A 1 -10.18 22.55 -3.07
CA MET A 1 -10.17 21.21 -3.68
C MET A 1 -8.72 20.79 -3.70
N GLY A 2 -8.35 19.74 -2.97
CA GLY A 2 -7.00 19.21 -2.95
C GLY A 2 -6.72 18.25 -4.12
N ARG A 3 -5.47 18.22 -4.59
CA ARG A 3 -4.95 17.29 -5.59
C ARG A 3 -4.54 15.98 -4.91
N LEU A 4 -5.10 14.89 -5.39
CA LEU A 4 -4.80 13.52 -4.97
C LEU A 4 -4.16 12.77 -6.13
N GLU A 5 -3.06 12.07 -5.87
CA GLU A 5 -2.47 11.13 -6.82
C GLU A 5 -2.55 9.71 -6.26
N VAL A 6 -3.00 8.77 -7.08
CA VAL A 6 -3.17 7.36 -6.73
C VAL A 6 -2.46 6.53 -7.78
N CYS A 7 -1.45 5.77 -7.37
CA CYS A 7 -0.81 4.76 -8.20
C CYS A 7 -1.43 3.39 -7.89
N ILE A 8 -2.01 2.77 -8.90
CA ILE A 8 -2.41 1.37 -8.86
C ILE A 8 -1.21 0.54 -9.28
N CYS A 9 -0.52 -0.05 -8.31
CA CYS A 9 0.75 -0.75 -8.53
C CYS A 9 0.49 -2.16 -9.08
N GLY A 10 -0.27 -2.96 -8.34
CA GLY A 10 -0.53 -4.36 -8.69
C GLY A 10 -1.50 -5.03 -7.72
N ALA A 11 -1.78 -6.30 -7.94
CA ALA A 11 -2.53 -7.13 -7.00
C ALA A 11 -1.88 -8.50 -6.88
N ARG A 12 -2.23 -9.26 -5.83
CA ARG A 12 -1.79 -10.64 -5.65
C ARG A 12 -2.90 -11.54 -5.16
N ASN A 13 -2.77 -12.83 -5.46
CA ASN A 13 -3.69 -13.89 -5.04
C ASN A 13 -5.15 -13.66 -5.50
N LEU A 14 -5.36 -13.06 -6.68
CA LEU A 14 -6.70 -12.96 -7.27
C LEU A 14 -7.27 -14.35 -7.57
N GLN A 15 -8.58 -14.48 -7.51
CA GLN A 15 -9.28 -15.70 -7.88
C GLN A 15 -9.07 -16.00 -9.38
N ALA A 16 -8.78 -17.26 -9.70
CA ALA A 16 -8.79 -17.75 -11.08
C ALA A 16 -10.23 -18.04 -11.51
N ASP A 17 -10.53 -17.83 -12.79
CA ASP A 17 -11.87 -18.07 -13.34
C ASP A 17 -12.17 -19.59 -13.36
N HIS A 18 -11.21 -20.41 -13.84
CA HIS A 18 -11.33 -21.86 -13.84
C HIS A 18 -9.95 -22.56 -13.76
N ILE A 19 -9.95 -23.89 -13.56
CA ILE A 19 -8.75 -24.73 -13.30
C ILE A 19 -7.59 -24.49 -14.28
N ASN A 20 -7.86 -24.00 -15.50
CA ASN A 20 -6.84 -23.70 -16.52
C ASN A 20 -7.01 -22.32 -17.19
N ALA A 21 -7.73 -21.38 -16.58
CA ALA A 21 -7.74 -20.00 -17.06
C ALA A 21 -7.53 -19.00 -15.94
N LEU A 22 -6.62 -18.08 -16.23
CA LEU A 22 -6.29 -16.96 -15.38
C LEU A 22 -7.17 -15.77 -15.79
N PRO A 23 -7.51 -14.88 -14.86
CA PRO A 23 -8.32 -13.72 -15.17
C PRO A 23 -7.52 -12.71 -16.01
N ASP A 24 -8.24 -11.81 -16.66
CA ASP A 24 -7.75 -10.61 -17.34
C ASP A 24 -8.08 -9.36 -16.50
N PRO A 25 -7.44 -9.12 -15.33
CA PRO A 25 -7.90 -8.12 -14.39
C PRO A 25 -7.62 -6.67 -14.82
N TYR A 26 -8.54 -5.77 -14.46
CA TYR A 26 -8.36 -4.31 -14.44
C TYR A 26 -8.99 -3.69 -13.18
N CYS A 27 -8.51 -2.52 -12.76
CA CYS A 27 -9.07 -1.79 -11.63
C CYS A 27 -9.99 -0.66 -12.11
N SER A 28 -11.09 -0.45 -11.38
CA SER A 28 -11.93 0.75 -11.45
C SER A 28 -11.78 1.50 -10.12
N VAL A 29 -11.23 2.71 -10.19
CA VAL A 29 -10.91 3.56 -9.05
C VAL A 29 -11.93 4.69 -8.99
N HIS A 30 -12.63 4.80 -7.86
CA HIS A 30 -13.70 5.76 -7.62
C HIS A 30 -13.31 6.73 -6.51
N VAL A 31 -13.36 8.03 -6.82
CA VAL A 31 -13.11 9.11 -5.87
C VAL A 31 -14.18 10.18 -6.08
N GLY A 32 -15.17 10.23 -5.19
CA GLY A 32 -16.35 11.09 -5.38
C GLY A 32 -17.13 10.70 -6.63
N ASP A 33 -17.30 11.66 -7.55
CA ASP A 33 -17.95 11.49 -8.85
C ASP A 33 -16.98 11.04 -9.96
N LYS A 34 -15.68 10.98 -9.68
CA LYS A 34 -14.65 10.66 -10.67
C LYS A 34 -14.30 9.18 -10.65
N THR A 35 -14.16 8.63 -11.85
CA THR A 35 -13.75 7.24 -12.05
C THR A 35 -12.53 7.19 -12.97
N PHE A 36 -11.56 6.35 -12.63
CA PHE A 36 -10.42 5.98 -13.47
C PHE A 36 -10.39 4.47 -13.65
N LYS A 37 -10.06 3.99 -14.86
CA LYS A 37 -9.87 2.56 -15.13
C LYS A 37 -8.45 2.31 -15.59
N THR A 38 -7.80 1.28 -15.06
CA THR A 38 -6.49 0.85 -15.54
C THR A 38 -6.61 0.12 -16.88
N THR A 39 -5.46 -0.13 -17.52
CA THR A 39 -5.38 -1.16 -18.55
C THR A 39 -5.72 -2.54 -17.99
N VAL A 40 -6.09 -3.45 -18.90
CA VAL A 40 -6.29 -4.87 -18.61
C VAL A 40 -4.94 -5.57 -18.59
N ALA A 41 -4.63 -6.29 -17.51
CA ALA A 41 -3.49 -7.19 -17.43
C ALA A 41 -3.96 -8.59 -17.83
N ARG A 42 -3.37 -9.19 -18.87
CA ARG A 42 -3.88 -10.46 -19.40
C ARG A 42 -3.37 -11.68 -18.64
N ASN A 43 -4.25 -12.65 -18.42
CA ASN A 43 -3.99 -13.98 -17.87
C ASN A 43 -3.11 -13.93 -16.60
N SER A 44 -3.56 -13.21 -15.56
CA SER A 44 -2.76 -13.05 -14.33
C SER A 44 -3.59 -12.95 -13.07
N CYS A 45 -3.33 -13.84 -12.11
CA CYS A 45 -3.79 -13.70 -10.73
C CYS A 45 -2.93 -12.73 -9.89
N ASN A 46 -1.83 -12.23 -10.45
CA ASN A 46 -0.89 -11.32 -9.79
C ASN A 46 -0.51 -10.18 -10.75
N PRO A 47 -1.48 -9.35 -11.17
CA PRO A 47 -1.26 -8.32 -12.17
C PRO A 47 -0.39 -7.17 -11.62
N VAL A 48 0.33 -6.53 -12.53
CA VAL A 48 1.09 -5.29 -12.28
C VAL A 48 0.63 -4.26 -13.30
N TRP A 49 0.15 -3.11 -12.82
CA TRP A 49 -0.36 -2.03 -13.66
C TRP A 49 0.55 -0.80 -13.64
N ASN A 50 1.12 -0.45 -12.48
CA ASN A 50 1.92 0.75 -12.25
C ASN A 50 1.32 2.01 -12.91
N GLN A 51 0.01 2.22 -12.74
CA GLN A 51 -0.72 3.31 -13.38
C GLN A 51 -1.10 4.40 -12.38
N ILE A 52 -0.67 5.62 -12.68
CA ILE A 52 -0.96 6.80 -11.88
C ILE A 52 -2.22 7.46 -12.40
N SER A 53 -3.14 7.73 -11.47
CA SER A 53 -4.37 8.49 -11.68
C SER A 53 -4.35 9.73 -10.78
N ARG A 54 -4.91 10.83 -11.28
CA ARG A 54 -4.93 12.13 -10.58
C ARG A 54 -6.36 12.61 -10.42
N PHE A 55 -6.71 12.97 -9.20
CA PHE A 55 -8.04 13.44 -8.82
C PHE A 55 -7.98 14.80 -8.15
N HIS A 56 -9.10 15.50 -8.18
CA HIS A 56 -9.32 16.71 -7.39
C HIS A 56 -10.46 16.40 -6.41
N VAL A 57 -10.18 16.48 -5.12
CA VAL A 57 -11.11 16.09 -4.05
C VAL A 57 -11.68 17.33 -3.39
N SER A 58 -13.01 17.34 -3.20
CA SER A 58 -13.72 18.37 -2.41
C SER A 58 -14.19 17.74 -1.10
N GLY A 59 -14.08 18.44 0.03
CA GLY A 59 -14.53 17.89 1.33
C GLY A 59 -13.62 16.76 1.84
N GLU A 60 -12.31 17.01 1.84
CA GLU A 60 -11.22 16.05 2.07
C GLU A 60 -11.34 15.23 3.36
N ALA A 61 -12.02 15.75 4.39
CA ALA A 61 -12.16 15.08 5.69
C ALA A 61 -12.95 13.77 5.64
N ASN A 62 -13.87 13.59 4.67
CA ASN A 62 -14.76 12.43 4.59
C ASN A 62 -14.65 11.67 3.26
N ALA A 63 -13.68 12.01 2.42
CA ALA A 63 -13.52 11.39 1.12
C ALA A 63 -12.82 10.03 1.24
N ASN A 64 -13.31 9.06 0.48
CA ASN A 64 -12.73 7.71 0.40
C ASN A 64 -12.35 7.42 -1.06
N ILE A 65 -11.31 6.62 -1.24
CA ILE A 65 -11.01 5.95 -2.50
C ILE A 65 -11.68 4.58 -2.40
N CYS A 66 -12.56 4.25 -3.33
CA CYS A 66 -13.07 2.89 -3.47
C CYS A 66 -12.54 2.30 -4.77
N ILE A 67 -12.04 1.07 -4.70
CA ILE A 67 -11.40 0.39 -5.82
C ILE A 67 -12.05 -0.97 -5.98
N GLU A 68 -12.43 -1.27 -7.20
CA GLU A 68 -12.95 -2.57 -7.61
C GLU A 68 -11.99 -3.18 -8.61
N ILE A 69 -11.76 -4.48 -8.52
CA ILE A 69 -11.01 -5.25 -9.50
C ILE A 69 -12.01 -6.10 -10.27
N TRP A 70 -11.90 -6.03 -11.59
CA TRP A 70 -12.80 -6.68 -12.53
C TRP A 70 -12.01 -7.58 -13.47
N ASP A 71 -12.56 -8.75 -13.78
CA ASP A 71 -12.08 -9.65 -14.81
C ASP A 71 -12.69 -9.26 -16.16
N LYS A 72 -11.84 -9.00 -17.17
CA LYS A 72 -12.31 -8.62 -18.50
C LYS A 72 -12.74 -9.86 -19.26
N ASN A 73 -14.04 -9.97 -19.53
CA ASN A 73 -14.63 -11.08 -20.27
C ASN A 73 -15.35 -10.62 -21.54
N VAL A 74 -15.59 -11.56 -22.46
CA VAL A 74 -16.21 -11.26 -23.77
C VAL A 74 -17.68 -10.88 -23.61
N ALA A 75 -18.40 -11.55 -22.72
CA ALA A 75 -19.83 -11.35 -22.52
C ALA A 75 -20.14 -10.28 -21.46
N ALA A 76 -19.64 -10.48 -20.24
CA ALA A 76 -19.83 -9.57 -19.11
C ALA A 76 -18.62 -9.69 -18.18
N ASP A 77 -18.14 -8.56 -17.66
CA ASP A 77 -16.99 -8.53 -16.76
C ASP A 77 -17.41 -8.96 -15.34
N ASP A 78 -16.59 -9.78 -14.69
CA ASP A 78 -16.87 -10.33 -13.36
C ASP A 78 -16.09 -9.60 -12.27
N ILE A 79 -16.70 -9.38 -11.11
CA ILE A 79 -16.00 -8.73 -9.99
C ILE A 79 -15.06 -9.72 -9.29
N LEU A 80 -13.78 -9.36 -9.19
CA LEU A 80 -12.74 -10.16 -8.51
C LEU A 80 -12.52 -9.74 -7.06
N GLY A 81 -12.98 -8.54 -6.69
CA GLY A 81 -12.96 -8.04 -5.33
C GLY A 81 -12.98 -6.53 -5.26
N SER A 82 -13.17 -5.98 -4.06
CA SER A 82 -13.16 -4.53 -3.86
C SER A 82 -12.56 -4.14 -2.52
N CYS A 83 -12.08 -2.90 -2.41
CA CYS A 83 -11.62 -2.31 -1.16
C CYS A 83 -11.92 -0.81 -1.15
N CYS A 84 -12.04 -0.23 0.05
CA CYS A 84 -12.07 1.22 0.20
C CYS A 84 -10.99 1.66 1.20
N PHE A 85 -10.40 2.81 0.95
CA PHE A 85 -9.38 3.45 1.76
C PHE A 85 -9.80 4.88 2.07
N SER A 86 -9.74 5.26 3.34
CA SER A 86 -10.10 6.62 3.74
C SER A 86 -8.94 7.57 3.48
N LEU A 87 -9.24 8.73 2.90
CA LEU A 87 -8.28 9.82 2.78
C LEU A 87 -8.09 10.55 4.12
N SER A 88 -8.96 10.29 5.09
CA SER A 88 -8.83 10.83 6.44
C SER A 88 -7.54 10.31 7.09
N GLY A 89 -6.70 11.26 7.51
CA GLY A 89 -5.45 10.94 8.21
C GLY A 89 -4.20 10.90 7.34
N LEU A 90 -4.30 11.07 6.02
CA LEU A 90 -3.14 11.25 5.16
C LEU A 90 -2.33 12.48 5.57
N THR A 91 -1.01 12.35 5.48
CA THR A 91 -0.06 13.46 5.66
C THR A 91 0.22 14.10 4.31
N MET A 92 0.05 15.42 4.24
CA MET A 92 0.27 16.21 3.03
C MET A 92 1.71 16.05 2.53
N GLY A 93 1.84 15.72 1.25
CA GLY A 93 3.10 15.55 0.55
C GLY A 93 3.81 14.22 0.83
N VAL A 94 3.31 13.38 1.72
CA VAL A 94 3.92 12.08 2.03
C VAL A 94 3.18 10.99 1.25
N VAL A 95 3.94 10.13 0.56
CA VAL A 95 3.37 8.97 -0.11
C VAL A 95 3.15 7.85 0.91
N GLU A 96 1.91 7.39 0.99
CA GLU A 96 1.52 6.17 1.68
C GLU A 96 1.60 4.98 0.72
N ASP A 97 2.21 3.89 1.17
CA ASP A 97 2.41 2.67 0.38
C ASP A 97 1.72 1.48 1.07
N LEU A 98 0.69 0.93 0.43
CA LEU A 98 -0.34 0.14 1.11
C LEU A 98 -0.68 -1.14 0.36
N TRP A 99 -0.74 -2.25 1.10
CA TRP A 99 -1.41 -3.47 0.68
C TRP A 99 -2.78 -3.55 1.35
N LEU A 100 -3.83 -3.41 0.55
CA LEU A 100 -5.21 -3.44 0.99
C LEU A 100 -5.81 -4.82 0.70
N ARG A 101 -6.41 -5.44 1.71
CA ARG A 101 -7.11 -6.71 1.51
C ARG A 101 -8.42 -6.49 0.76
N LEU A 102 -8.68 -7.33 -0.23
CA LEU A 102 -9.92 -7.28 -0.98
C LEU A 102 -11.05 -7.98 -0.21
N SER A 103 -12.20 -7.33 -0.22
CA SER A 103 -13.49 -7.88 0.16
C SER A 103 -14.17 -8.50 -1.06
N HIS A 104 -15.22 -9.29 -0.81
CA HIS A 104 -16.03 -9.93 -1.86
C HIS A 104 -15.23 -10.85 -2.81
N CYS A 105 -14.18 -11.49 -2.28
CA CYS A 105 -13.39 -12.49 -2.99
C CYS A 105 -13.27 -13.78 -2.15
N SER A 106 -13.13 -14.93 -2.80
CA SER A 106 -12.97 -16.24 -2.12
C SER A 106 -11.53 -16.49 -1.65
N THR A 107 -10.58 -15.68 -2.12
CA THR A 107 -9.15 -15.82 -1.85
C THR A 107 -8.69 -14.84 -0.78
N LYS A 108 -7.39 -14.87 -0.45
CA LYS A 108 -6.73 -13.84 0.36
C LYS A 108 -6.12 -12.76 -0.55
N ALA A 109 -6.92 -12.27 -1.50
CA ALA A 109 -6.45 -11.29 -2.46
C ALA A 109 -6.12 -9.94 -1.80
N GLU A 110 -5.07 -9.30 -2.29
CA GLU A 110 -4.63 -7.99 -1.81
C GLU A 110 -4.27 -7.09 -3.01
N LEU A 111 -4.60 -5.81 -2.91
CA LEU A 111 -4.27 -4.76 -3.87
C LEU A 111 -3.17 -3.88 -3.31
N HIS A 112 -2.15 -3.62 -4.12
CA HIS A 112 -1.04 -2.72 -3.81
C HIS A 112 -1.29 -1.35 -4.45
N ILE A 113 -1.36 -0.31 -3.62
CA ILE A 113 -1.52 1.07 -4.06
C ILE A 113 -0.49 1.97 -3.38
N CYS A 114 -0.13 3.05 -4.07
CA CYS A 114 0.51 4.20 -3.43
C CYS A 114 -0.41 5.42 -3.54
N VAL A 115 -0.50 6.22 -2.47
CA VAL A 115 -1.41 7.37 -2.39
C VAL A 115 -0.65 8.60 -1.93
N LEU A 116 -0.87 9.74 -2.59
CA LEU A 116 -0.28 11.03 -2.26
C LEU A 116 -1.36 12.10 -2.17
N ALA A 117 -1.53 12.67 -0.98
CA ALA A 117 -2.27 13.92 -0.80
C ALA A 117 -1.32 15.10 -1.05
N CYS A 118 -1.40 15.76 -2.20
CA CYS A 118 -0.37 16.73 -2.61
C CYS A 118 -0.41 18.03 -1.81
N ASP A 119 -1.61 18.51 -1.48
CA ASP A 119 -1.85 19.85 -0.92
C ASP A 119 -2.98 19.85 0.13
N PHE A 120 -3.34 18.67 0.64
CA PHE A 120 -4.33 18.48 1.69
C PHE A 120 -3.91 17.40 2.70
N GLY A 121 -4.65 17.29 3.80
CA GLY A 121 -4.37 16.35 4.88
C GLY A 121 -3.68 17.01 6.08
N LYS A 122 -3.09 16.18 6.95
CA LYS A 122 -2.31 16.67 8.10
C LYS A 122 -1.03 17.32 7.58
N LYS A 123 -0.59 18.40 8.22
CA LYS A 123 0.73 18.96 7.92
C LYS A 123 1.81 17.96 8.35
N PRO A 124 2.86 17.75 7.53
CA PRO A 124 3.96 16.87 7.90
C PRO A 124 4.67 17.43 9.15
N THR A 125 5.08 16.51 10.02
CA THR A 125 5.97 16.82 11.14
C THR A 125 7.38 17.13 10.63
N ASP A 126 8.24 17.71 11.47
CA ASP A 126 9.64 18.00 11.09
C ASP A 126 10.41 16.74 10.67
N GLU A 127 10.10 15.59 11.27
CA GLU A 127 10.68 14.29 10.94
C GLU A 127 10.20 13.75 9.59
N GLU A 128 8.99 14.11 9.15
CA GLU A 128 8.43 13.67 7.87
C GLU A 128 8.81 14.61 6.71
N ARG A 129 9.33 15.80 7.02
CA ARG A 129 9.64 16.84 6.04
C ARG A 129 10.57 16.37 4.91
N TRP A 130 11.48 15.44 5.20
CA TRP A 130 12.40 14.88 4.20
C TRP A 130 11.72 13.91 3.22
N ARG A 131 10.54 13.38 3.56
CA ARG A 131 9.75 12.46 2.71
C ARG A 131 8.77 13.19 1.79
N VAL A 132 8.63 14.50 1.94
CA VAL A 132 7.64 15.30 1.23
C VAL A 132 7.98 15.38 -0.26
N THR A 133 7.00 15.08 -1.10
CA THR A 133 7.03 15.20 -2.56
C THR A 133 5.76 15.85 -3.10
N SER A 134 5.86 16.52 -4.24
CA SER A 134 4.74 17.10 -4.97
C SER A 134 4.21 16.21 -6.11
N ASP A 135 4.91 15.12 -6.39
CA ASP A 135 4.60 14.16 -7.46
C ASP A 135 4.90 12.74 -6.98
N ILE A 136 3.93 11.84 -7.14
CA ILE A 136 4.05 10.45 -6.72
C ILE A 136 5.17 9.72 -7.47
N SER A 137 5.46 10.10 -8.71
CA SER A 137 6.55 9.52 -9.53
C SER A 137 7.94 9.87 -9.02
N SER A 138 8.06 10.98 -8.29
CA SER A 138 9.33 11.42 -7.68
C SER A 138 9.57 10.75 -6.32
N CYS A 139 8.64 9.90 -5.86
CA CYS A 139 8.77 9.22 -4.59
C CYS A 139 9.84 8.11 -4.68
N PRO A 140 10.86 8.10 -3.80
CA PRO A 140 11.92 7.08 -3.80
C PRO A 140 11.40 5.64 -3.68
N VAL A 141 10.22 5.47 -3.06
CA VAL A 141 9.55 4.17 -2.88
C VAL A 141 9.15 3.54 -4.21
N LEU A 142 8.70 4.33 -5.20
CA LEU A 142 8.34 3.84 -6.53
C LEU A 142 9.55 3.77 -7.48
N ALA A 143 10.56 4.61 -7.26
CA ALA A 143 11.72 4.76 -8.15
C ALA A 143 12.70 3.57 -8.14
N THR A 144 12.65 2.70 -7.13
CA THR A 144 13.73 1.74 -6.90
C THR A 144 13.48 0.32 -7.42
N GLY A 145 12.25 -0.06 -7.78
CA GLY A 145 11.96 -1.48 -8.12
C GLY A 145 12.41 -2.46 -7.02
N ILE A 146 12.66 -1.97 -5.80
CA ILE A 146 13.16 -2.75 -4.68
C ILE A 146 11.99 -3.58 -4.19
N LYS A 147 12.12 -4.91 -4.37
CA LYS A 147 11.40 -5.92 -3.62
C LYS A 147 11.41 -5.52 -2.15
N PHE A 148 10.26 -5.09 -1.64
CA PHE A 148 10.10 -4.76 -0.23
C PHE A 148 10.64 -5.90 0.64
N PRO A 149 11.32 -5.61 1.76
CA PRO A 149 11.62 -6.65 2.73
C PRO A 149 10.30 -7.34 3.11
N PRO A 150 10.32 -8.68 3.31
CA PRO A 150 9.12 -9.38 3.75
C PRO A 150 8.58 -8.67 4.99
N SER A 151 7.25 -8.55 5.05
CA SER A 151 6.49 -8.06 6.21
C SER A 151 7.23 -8.37 7.50
N PRO A 152 7.41 -7.41 8.43
CA PRO A 152 8.04 -7.72 9.71
C PRO A 152 7.25 -8.87 10.34
N GLN A 153 7.85 -10.06 10.31
CA GLN A 153 7.39 -11.19 11.08
C GLN A 153 7.23 -10.69 12.52
N PRO A 154 6.17 -11.05 13.24
CA PRO A 154 6.06 -10.68 14.64
C PRO A 154 7.35 -11.10 15.34
N VAL A 155 8.09 -10.11 15.82
CA VAL A 155 9.35 -10.30 16.55
C VAL A 155 9.02 -11.23 17.70
N THR A 156 9.42 -12.50 17.57
CA THR A 156 9.31 -13.45 18.68
C THR A 156 10.43 -13.08 19.62
N VAL A 157 10.16 -12.14 20.53
CA VAL A 157 11.06 -11.89 21.65
C VAL A 157 11.15 -13.22 22.39
N SER A 158 12.31 -13.86 22.30
CA SER A 158 12.59 -15.06 23.08
C SER A 158 12.63 -14.63 24.54
N THR A 159 11.52 -14.77 25.23
CA THR A 159 11.46 -14.59 26.67
C THR A 159 11.91 -15.88 27.34
N ASN A 160 12.62 -15.76 28.47
CA ASN A 160 12.76 -16.90 29.38
C ASN A 160 11.39 -17.24 29.99
N SER A 161 11.28 -18.35 30.71
CA SER A 161 10.06 -18.79 31.41
C SER A 161 9.47 -17.78 32.41
N ASN A 162 10.15 -16.65 32.64
CA ASN A 162 9.73 -15.55 33.52
C ASN A 162 9.44 -14.23 32.77
N ASN A 163 9.23 -14.27 31.44
CA ASN A 163 8.89 -13.08 30.63
C ASN A 163 9.90 -11.92 30.70
N THR A 164 11.18 -12.20 31.00
CA THR A 164 12.24 -11.18 30.96
C THR A 164 12.92 -11.20 29.59
N PRO A 165 13.10 -10.05 28.91
CA PRO A 165 13.82 -10.00 27.64
C PRO A 165 15.31 -10.32 27.84
N LEU A 166 15.85 -11.26 27.07
CA LEU A 166 17.27 -11.59 27.04
C LEU A 166 18.04 -10.48 26.29
N VAL A 167 18.52 -9.47 27.00
CA VAL A 167 19.41 -8.46 26.42
C VAL A 167 20.79 -9.07 26.22
N SER A 168 21.16 -9.32 24.97
CA SER A 168 22.52 -9.60 24.57
C SER A 168 23.21 -8.27 24.23
N ASN A 169 24.47 -8.16 24.65
CA ASN A 169 25.46 -7.14 24.31
C ASN A 169 25.65 -5.96 25.30
N MET A 170 26.48 -6.17 26.33
CA MET A 170 27.42 -5.15 26.80
C MET A 170 28.84 -5.70 26.67
N GLY A 171 29.70 -4.95 25.99
CA GLY A 171 31.11 -5.27 25.77
C GLY A 171 31.94 -5.35 27.05
N PRO A 172 33.23 -5.71 26.95
CA PRO A 172 34.06 -5.96 28.12
C PRO A 172 34.25 -4.67 28.94
N ALA A 173 33.87 -4.75 30.21
CA ALA A 173 34.10 -3.68 31.18
C ALA A 173 35.60 -3.52 31.42
N VAL A 174 36.10 -2.31 31.20
CA VAL A 174 37.44 -1.84 31.54
C VAL A 174 37.59 -1.87 33.05
N VAL A 175 38.61 -2.57 33.55
CA VAL A 175 39.04 -2.54 34.96
C VAL A 175 39.99 -1.35 35.19
N PRO A 176 39.72 -0.45 36.16
CA PRO A 176 40.74 0.39 36.74
C PRO A 176 41.35 -0.27 37.99
N ALA A 177 42.66 -0.19 38.09
CA ALA A 177 43.46 -0.59 39.25
C ALA A 177 43.46 0.49 40.35
N ALA A 178 43.40 0.07 41.62
CA ALA A 178 43.94 0.75 42.82
C ALA A 178 43.86 -0.24 44.00
N ALA A 179 45.00 -0.68 44.58
CA ALA A 179 45.61 -0.18 45.83
C ALA A 179 44.62 -0.25 47.03
N GLN A 180 44.84 -1.00 48.11
CA GLN A 180 46.05 -1.43 48.82
C GLN A 180 45.93 -2.87 49.32
#